data_AF-A0A1H5RE43-F1
#
_entry.id   AF-A0A1H5RE43-F1
#
_cell.length_a   1.000
_cell.length_b   1.000
_cell.length_c   1.000
_cell.angle_alpha   90.00
_cell.angle_beta   90.00
_cell.angle_gamma   90.00
#
_symmetry.space_group_name_H-M   'P 1'
#
loop_
_entity.id
_entity.type
_entity.pdbx_description
1 polymer ?
#
loop_
_entity_poly.entity_id
_entity_poly.type
_entity_poly.pdbx_seq_one_letter_code
_entity_poly.pdbx_strand_id
1 'polypeptide(L)'
;MCHRADPGVTIGFGNHSASGVPGGLAAERPLGILHVPDRGLEQFTRKVANAGSAFAVNTRLDPGIGWHMREDYQLLLDDDLARTWSQRQPDASAVSAGLAEGTLVRDSRLTDRLTELLPTAVIPDALKDVFREE
;
A
#
# COMPACT_ATOMS: atom_id res chain seq x y z
N MET A 1 -3.53 -11.04 -6.82
CA MET A 1 -3.56 -12.17 -7.78
C MET A 1 -2.39 -11.99 -8.73
N CYS A 2 -1.70 -13.07 -9.11
CA CYS A 2 -0.73 -13.06 -10.20
C CYS A 2 -1.20 -14.04 -11.27
N HIS A 3 -1.27 -13.59 -12.52
CA HIS A 3 -1.59 -14.41 -13.68
C HIS A 3 -0.60 -14.08 -14.81
N ARG A 4 -0.46 -14.99 -15.77
CA ARG A 4 0.26 -14.68 -17.01
C ARG A 4 -0.57 -13.69 -17.83
N ALA A 5 0.06 -12.66 -18.39
CA ALA A 5 -0.61 -11.71 -19.26
C ALA A 5 -1.29 -12.45 -20.42
N ASP A 6 -2.58 -12.20 -20.60
CA ASP A 6 -3.42 -12.85 -21.60
C ASP A 6 -4.54 -11.88 -21.99
N PRO A 7 -4.83 -11.70 -23.29
CA PRO A 7 -5.84 -10.75 -23.76
C PRO A 7 -7.28 -11.12 -23.37
N GLY A 8 -7.55 -12.38 -23.02
CA GLY A 8 -8.85 -12.83 -22.51
C GLY A 8 -9.07 -12.54 -21.03
N VAL A 9 -8.05 -12.07 -20.31
CA VAL A 9 -8.16 -11.78 -18.88
C VAL A 9 -8.69 -10.37 -18.64
N THR A 10 -9.74 -10.27 -17.84
CA THR A 10 -10.26 -9.00 -17.33
C THR A 10 -9.91 -8.86 -15.86
N ILE A 11 -9.38 -7.69 -15.47
CA ILE A 11 -9.05 -7.36 -14.08
C ILE A 11 -10.13 -6.46 -13.51
N GLY A 12 -10.73 -6.88 -12.40
CA GLY A 12 -11.70 -6.09 -11.68
C GLY A 12 -11.06 -4.87 -10.99
N PHE A 13 -11.88 -3.88 -10.68
CA PHE A 13 -11.45 -2.67 -9.97
C PHE A 13 -10.71 -3.02 -8.66
N GLY A 14 -9.63 -2.29 -8.37
CA GLY A 14 -8.76 -2.55 -7.22
C GLY A 14 -7.86 -3.78 -7.38
N ASN A 15 -7.91 -4.49 -8.51
CA ASN A 15 -7.14 -5.71 -8.78
C ASN A 15 -7.46 -6.87 -7.80
N HIS A 16 -8.64 -6.84 -7.17
CA HIS A 16 -9.07 -7.86 -6.21
C HIS A 16 -9.73 -9.08 -6.88
N SER A 17 -10.02 -9.00 -8.17
CA SER A 17 -10.58 -10.11 -8.95
C SER A 17 -10.01 -10.11 -10.36
N ALA A 18 -10.02 -11.29 -10.98
CA ALA A 18 -9.85 -11.43 -12.43
C ALA A 18 -10.77 -12.53 -12.93
N SER A 19 -11.21 -12.36 -14.18
CA SER A 19 -12.03 -13.32 -14.91
C SER A 19 -11.37 -13.65 -16.25
N GLY A 20 -11.75 -14.78 -16.84
CA GLY A 20 -11.16 -15.25 -18.10
C GLY A 20 -9.73 -15.78 -17.97
N VAL A 21 -9.26 -16.07 -16.76
CA VAL A 21 -7.91 -16.61 -16.52
C VAL A 21 -7.83 -18.05 -17.05
N PRO A 22 -6.98 -18.34 -18.05
CA PRO A 22 -6.82 -19.69 -18.55
C PRO A 22 -6.06 -20.56 -17.54
N GLY A 23 -6.41 -21.84 -17.48
CA GLY A 23 -5.77 -22.82 -16.59
C GLY A 23 -6.32 -22.81 -15.16
N GLY A 24 -5.52 -23.30 -14.22
CA GLY A 24 -5.86 -23.40 -12.81
C GLY A 24 -4.85 -22.69 -11.92
N LEU A 25 -5.13 -22.65 -10.61
CA LEU A 25 -4.17 -22.15 -9.62
C LEU A 25 -2.90 -23.01 -9.65
N ALA A 26 -1.74 -22.36 -9.65
CA ALA A 26 -0.48 -23.07 -9.44
C ALA A 26 -0.50 -23.79 -8.09
N ALA A 27 0.03 -25.02 -8.07
CA ALA A 27 0.16 -25.78 -6.82
C ALA A 27 1.13 -25.10 -5.85
N GLU A 28 2.19 -24.49 -6.41
CA GLU A 28 3.17 -23.73 -5.66
C GLU A 28 2.69 -22.30 -5.38
N ARG A 29 3.08 -21.76 -4.22
CA ARG A 29 2.81 -20.38 -3.81
C ARG A 29 4.12 -19.66 -3.48
N PRO A 30 4.97 -19.37 -4.49
CA PRO A 30 6.30 -18.83 -4.26
C PRO A 30 6.31 -17.33 -3.87
N LEU A 31 5.15 -16.67 -3.92
CA LEU A 31 5.02 -15.22 -3.68
C LEU A 31 4.45 -14.94 -2.29
N GLY A 32 5.21 -14.18 -1.50
CA GLY A 32 4.71 -13.52 -0.30
C GLY A 32 4.24 -12.11 -0.62
N ILE A 33 3.06 -11.72 -0.11
CA ILE A 33 2.57 -10.34 -0.17
C ILE A 33 2.65 -9.78 1.24
N LEU A 34 3.50 -8.77 1.44
CA LEU A 34 3.53 -7.99 2.67
C LEU A 34 2.59 -6.81 2.50
N HIS A 35 1.57 -6.72 3.36
CA HIS A 35 0.69 -5.58 3.39
C HIS A 35 1.30 -4.49 4.29
N VAL A 36 1.84 -3.44 3.67
CA VAL A 36 2.42 -2.27 4.35
C VAL A 36 1.53 -1.04 4.09
N PRO A 37 0.40 -0.91 4.80
CA PRO A 37 -0.57 0.16 4.54
C PRO A 37 -0.09 1.53 5.03
N ASP A 38 0.75 1.56 6.05
CA ASP A 38 1.24 2.79 6.66
C ASP A 38 2.28 3.46 5.77
N ARG A 39 2.19 4.79 5.71
CA ARG A 39 3.00 5.64 4.85
C ARG A 39 3.35 6.90 5.63
N GLY A 40 4.57 7.40 5.41
CA GLY A 40 4.92 8.75 5.81
C GLY A 40 4.00 9.77 5.17
N LEU A 41 3.89 10.96 5.78
CA LEU A 41 2.95 11.99 5.36
C LEU A 41 3.09 12.35 3.87
N GLU A 42 4.31 12.54 3.37
CA GLU A 42 4.55 12.88 1.95
C GLU A 42 4.01 11.79 1.01
N GLN A 43 4.32 10.52 1.30
CA GLN A 43 3.86 9.38 0.51
C GLN A 43 2.34 9.22 0.59
N PHE A 44 1.75 9.46 1.76
CA PHE A 44 0.30 9.44 1.96
C PHE A 44 -0.38 10.54 1.15
N THR A 45 0.09 11.78 1.25
CA THR A 45 -0.41 12.93 0.47
C THR A 45 -0.33 12.67 -1.03
N ARG A 46 0.81 12.16 -1.54
CA ARG A 46 0.97 11.81 -2.95
C ARG A 46 -0.02 10.72 -3.39
N LYS A 47 -0.24 9.69 -2.56
CA LYS A 47 -1.25 8.65 -2.83
C LYS A 47 -2.66 9.26 -2.92
N VAL A 48 -3.02 10.12 -1.97
CA VAL A 48 -4.34 10.76 -1.90
C VAL A 48 -4.56 11.67 -3.10
N ALA A 49 -3.58 12.48 -3.49
CA ALA A 49 -3.66 13.34 -4.67
C ALA A 49 -3.88 12.53 -5.96
N ASN A 50 -3.09 11.48 -6.15
CA ASN A 50 -3.15 10.65 -7.37
C ASN A 50 -4.45 9.85 -7.46
N ALA A 51 -4.85 9.16 -6.39
CA ALA A 51 -6.07 8.37 -6.38
C ALA A 51 -7.31 9.26 -6.38
N GLY A 52 -7.32 10.29 -5.54
CA GLY A 52 -8.41 11.22 -5.35
C GLY A 52 -8.79 11.96 -6.63
N SER A 53 -7.82 12.51 -7.35
CA SER A 53 -8.06 13.18 -8.63
C SER A 53 -8.68 12.25 -9.68
N ALA A 54 -8.21 10.99 -9.75
CA ALA A 54 -8.79 9.99 -10.65
C ALA A 54 -10.24 9.65 -10.28
N PHE A 55 -10.56 9.54 -8.99
CA PHE A 55 -11.92 9.31 -8.53
C PHE A 55 -12.83 10.53 -8.74
N ALA A 56 -12.34 11.75 -8.52
CA ALA A 56 -13.11 12.99 -8.67
C ALA A 56 -13.71 13.15 -10.07
N VAL A 57 -13.01 12.70 -11.10
CA VAL A 57 -13.49 12.75 -12.51
C VAL A 57 -14.14 11.45 -12.98
N ASN A 58 -14.18 10.39 -12.16
CA ASN A 58 -14.71 9.09 -12.57
C ASN A 58 -16.24 9.05 -12.43
N THR A 59 -16.92 8.91 -13.57
CA THR A 59 -18.38 8.78 -13.67
C THR A 59 -18.86 7.34 -13.89
N ARG A 60 -17.94 6.36 -13.96
CA ARG A 60 -18.22 4.95 -14.30
C ARG A 60 -18.40 4.06 -13.07
N LEU A 61 -17.75 4.42 -11.96
CA LEU A 61 -17.80 3.66 -10.72
C LEU A 61 -18.88 4.24 -9.80
N ASP A 62 -19.57 3.36 -9.09
CA ASP A 62 -20.46 3.76 -8.01
C ASP A 62 -19.71 4.62 -6.97
N PRO A 63 -20.31 5.71 -6.44
CA PRO A 63 -19.64 6.58 -5.48
C PRO A 63 -19.14 5.88 -4.21
N GLY A 64 -19.78 4.78 -3.80
CA GLY A 64 -19.35 3.95 -2.67
C GLY A 64 -18.04 3.21 -2.95
N ILE A 65 -17.66 2.99 -4.22
CA ILE A 65 -16.37 2.41 -4.57
C ILE A 65 -15.28 3.47 -4.39
N GLY A 66 -14.34 3.19 -3.49
CA GLY A 66 -13.23 4.09 -3.18
C GLY A 66 -13.64 5.31 -2.35
N TRP A 67 -14.76 5.23 -1.62
CA TRP A 67 -15.28 6.32 -0.78
C TRP A 67 -14.20 6.97 0.11
N HIS A 68 -13.38 6.17 0.80
CA HIS A 68 -12.31 6.67 1.67
C HIS A 68 -11.25 7.47 0.91
N MET A 69 -10.98 7.15 -0.36
CA MET A 69 -10.06 7.94 -1.19
C MET A 69 -10.67 9.29 -1.58
N ARG A 70 -12.00 9.35 -1.74
CA ARG A 70 -12.72 10.59 -2.02
C ARG A 70 -12.74 11.49 -0.78
N GLU A 71 -12.99 10.92 0.41
CA GLU A 71 -12.93 11.65 1.67
C GLU A 71 -11.52 12.17 1.96
N ASP A 72 -10.49 11.33 1.87
CA ASP A 72 -9.11 11.78 2.05
C ASP A 72 -8.75 12.85 1.01
N TYR A 73 -9.27 12.76 -0.22
CA TYR A 73 -9.04 13.79 -1.23
C TYR A 73 -9.75 15.11 -0.89
N GLN A 74 -10.95 15.07 -0.33
CA GLN A 74 -11.63 16.27 0.16
C GLN A 74 -10.82 16.92 1.28
N LEU A 75 -10.30 16.14 2.24
CA LEU A 75 -9.40 16.63 3.28
C LEU A 75 -8.13 17.26 2.72
N LEU A 76 -7.62 16.75 1.60
CA LEU A 76 -6.48 17.36 0.90
C LEU A 76 -6.84 18.73 0.30
N LEU A 77 -8.01 18.86 -0.31
CA LEU A 77 -8.49 20.11 -0.89
C LEU A 77 -8.77 21.17 0.18
N ASP A 78 -9.18 20.73 1.37
CA ASP A 78 -9.50 21.59 2.52
C ASP A 78 -8.28 21.88 3.41
N ASP A 79 -7.07 21.48 2.99
CA ASP A 79 -5.80 21.63 3.74
C ASP A 79 -5.78 20.96 5.13
N ASP A 80 -6.63 19.94 5.32
CA ASP A 80 -6.87 19.25 6.59
C ASP A 80 -6.26 17.82 6.63
N LEU A 81 -5.68 17.37 5.51
CA LEU A 81 -5.16 16.01 5.37
C LEU A 81 -4.04 15.70 6.37
N ALA A 82 -3.10 16.62 6.57
CA ALA A 82 -1.94 16.39 7.43
C ALA A 82 -2.35 16.20 8.91
N ARG A 83 -3.27 17.04 9.39
CA ARG A 83 -3.87 16.92 10.72
C ARG A 83 -4.57 15.59 10.89
N THR A 84 -5.38 15.20 9.91
CA THR A 84 -6.11 13.93 9.94
C THR A 84 -5.18 12.71 9.89
N TRP A 85 -4.13 12.76 9.06
CA TRP A 85 -3.11 11.71 9.01
C TRP A 85 -2.42 11.52 10.37
N SER A 86 -2.05 12.61 11.03
CA SER A 86 -1.41 12.57 12.35
C SER A 86 -2.31 11.95 13.41
N GLN A 87 -3.60 12.25 13.41
CA GLN A 87 -4.58 11.66 14.33
C GLN A 87 -4.80 10.15 14.11
N ARG A 88 -4.47 9.63 12.92
CA ARG A 88 -4.57 8.20 12.60
C ARG A 88 -3.31 7.42 12.99
N GLN A 89 -2.20 8.09 13.30
CA GLN A 89 -0.96 7.41 13.69
C GLN A 89 -1.00 7.02 15.17
N PRO A 90 -0.51 5.82 15.54
CA PRO A 90 -0.33 5.49 16.94
C PRO A 90 0.79 6.35 17.54
N ASP A 91 0.56 6.91 18.73
CA ASP A 91 1.62 7.56 19.50
C ASP A 91 2.51 6.51 20.22
N ALA A 92 3.60 6.98 20.83
CA ALA A 92 4.55 6.12 21.52
C ALA A 92 3.92 5.30 22.67
N SER A 93 2.89 5.83 23.33
CA SER A 93 2.17 5.12 24.41
C SER A 93 1.30 4.02 23.83
N ALA A 94 0.58 4.29 22.74
CA ALA A 94 -0.24 3.31 22.05
C ALA A 94 0.61 2.17 21.48
N VAL A 95 1.78 2.48 20.90
CA VAL A 95 2.74 1.46 20.44
C VAL A 95 3.22 0.60 21.60
N SER A 96 3.62 1.23 22.71
CA SER A 96 4.13 0.50 23.89
C SER A 96 3.06 -0.42 24.51
N ALA A 97 1.83 0.08 24.64
CA ALA A 97 0.69 -0.71 25.12
C ALA A 97 0.41 -1.89 24.18
N GLY A 98 0.35 -1.64 22.87
CA GLY A 98 0.07 -2.70 21.89
C GLY A 98 1.14 -3.79 21.86
N LEU A 99 2.42 -3.43 22.06
CA LEU A 99 3.50 -4.41 22.21
C LEU A 99 3.35 -5.23 23.50
N ALA A 100 2.99 -4.60 24.62
CA ALA A 100 2.80 -5.29 25.90
C ALA A 100 1.58 -6.24 25.88
N GLU A 101 0.52 -5.84 25.19
CA GLU A 101 -0.73 -6.61 25.04
C GLU A 101 -0.65 -7.68 23.94
N GLY A 102 0.41 -7.65 23.11
CA GLY A 102 0.56 -8.55 21.96
C GLY A 102 -0.37 -8.23 20.79
N THR A 103 -0.99 -7.04 20.76
CA THR A 103 -1.78 -6.55 19.62
C THR A 103 -0.89 -5.93 18.53
N LEU A 104 0.34 -5.56 18.89
CA LEU A 104 1.41 -5.19 17.97
C LEU A 104 2.59 -6.15 18.10
N VAL A 105 3.31 -6.35 17.00
CA VAL A 105 4.56 -7.10 16.95
C VAL A 105 5.58 -6.34 16.14
N ARG A 106 6.85 -6.42 16.54
CA ARG A 106 7.95 -5.93 15.72
C ARG A 106 8.15 -6.86 14.52
N ASP A 107 7.96 -6.34 13.32
CA ASP A 107 8.23 -7.06 12.07
C ASP A 107 9.42 -6.43 11.33
N SER A 108 10.52 -7.17 11.24
CA SER A 108 11.72 -6.76 10.50
C SER A 108 11.88 -7.47 9.16
N ARG A 109 10.95 -8.36 8.78
CA ARG A 109 11.13 -9.28 7.63
C ARG A 109 11.45 -8.55 6.33
N LEU A 110 10.79 -7.42 6.08
CA LEU A 110 11.05 -6.62 4.87
C LEU A 110 12.45 -5.99 4.92
N THR A 111 12.79 -5.32 6.02
CA THR A 111 14.09 -4.67 6.20
C THR A 111 15.23 -5.67 6.13
N ASP A 112 15.10 -6.81 6.81
CA ASP A 112 16.07 -7.90 6.80
C ASP A 112 16.26 -8.41 5.38
N ARG A 113 15.15 -8.68 4.67
CA ARG A 113 15.20 -9.18 3.29
C ARG A 113 15.82 -8.19 2.32
N LEU A 114 15.49 -6.91 2.43
CA LEU A 114 16.09 -5.87 1.60
C LEU A 114 17.60 -5.76 1.90
N THR A 115 18.01 -5.90 3.16
CA THR A 115 19.42 -5.84 3.57
C THR A 115 20.21 -7.00 2.97
N GLU A 116 19.66 -8.22 3.02
CA GLU A 116 20.24 -9.41 2.38
C GLU A 116 20.41 -9.27 0.87
N LEU A 117 19.49 -8.56 0.21
CA LEU A 117 19.53 -8.36 -1.23
C LEU A 117 20.58 -7.34 -1.66
N LEU A 118 21.02 -6.46 -0.76
CA LEU A 118 21.92 -5.35 -1.06
C LEU A 118 23.20 -5.74 -1.84
N PRO A 119 23.92 -6.83 -1.49
CA PRO A 119 25.13 -7.24 -2.22
C PRO A 119 24.88 -7.70 -3.67
N THR A 120 23.63 -8.06 -3.99
CA THR A 120 23.22 -8.60 -5.30
C THR A 120 22.16 -7.74 -5.99
N ALA A 121 21.88 -6.55 -5.45
CA ALA A 121 20.86 -5.68 -5.98
C ALA A 121 21.24 -5.19 -7.38
N VAL A 122 20.26 -5.21 -8.30
CA VAL A 122 20.42 -4.71 -9.67
C VAL A 122 20.66 -3.20 -9.68
N ILE A 123 20.06 -2.48 -8.73
CA ILE A 123 20.22 -1.02 -8.55
C ILE A 123 20.58 -0.77 -7.08
N PRO A 124 21.83 -1.01 -6.67
CA PRO A 124 22.22 -1.01 -5.26
C PRO A 124 22.12 0.37 -4.61
N ASP A 125 22.36 1.45 -5.36
CA ASP A 125 22.30 2.80 -4.78
C ASP A 125 20.87 3.23 -4.45
N ALA A 126 19.90 2.92 -5.31
CA ALA A 126 18.49 3.14 -5.01
C ALA A 126 18.03 2.35 -3.78
N LEU A 127 18.56 1.13 -3.59
CA LEU A 127 18.27 0.34 -2.40
C LEU A 127 18.95 0.91 -1.14
N LYS A 128 20.17 1.43 -1.24
CA LYS A 128 20.83 2.14 -0.13
C LYS A 128 20.05 3.38 0.30
N ASP A 129 19.48 4.11 -0.66
CA ASP A 129 18.70 5.31 -0.36
C ASP A 129 17.46 4.99 0.48
N VAL A 130 16.85 3.80 0.31
CA VAL A 130 15.72 3.33 1.14
C VAL A 130 16.12 3.10 2.61
N PHE A 131 17.39 2.81 2.89
CA PHE A 131 17.89 2.58 4.25
C PHE A 131 18.35 3.85 4.96
N ARG A 132 18.43 4.99 4.26
CA ARG A 132 18.82 6.24 4.89
C ARG A 132 17.65 6.74 5.72
N GLU A 133 17.82 6.72 7.04
CA GLU A 133 16.95 7.46 7.96
C GLU A 133 17.01 8.95 7.58
N GLU A 134 15.84 9.58 7.45
CA GLU A 134 15.71 11.04 7.43
C GLU A 134 16.01 11.63 8.82
#